data_AF-A0A934ZRB9-F1
#
_entry.id   AF-A0A934ZRB9-F1
#
_cell.length_a   1.000
_cell.length_b   1.000
_cell.length_c   1.000
_cell.angle_alpha   90.00
_cell.angle_beta   90.00
_cell.angle_gamma   90.00
#
_symmetry.space_group_name_H-M   'P 1'
#
loop_
_entity.id
_entity.type
_entity.pdbx_description
1 polymer ?
#
loop_
_entity_poly.entity_id
_entity_poly.type
_entity_poly.pdbx_seq_one_letter_code
_entity_poly.pdbx_strand_id
1 'polypeptide(L)'
;MSRLMSLVTVFLLTFGSGLLDARGFVFAARAWPDGKLDSKLGAAALLCFIGGLSLYILAVRFMQNVGVTGVALQSAMWFIVTAVGIAIMDNSILQWSRTQQFVGLAVAIGLGWLIATTRAAA
;
A
#
# COMPACT_ATOMS: atom_id res chain seq x y z
N MET A 1 5.30 -22.64 11.69
CA MET A 1 5.76 -22.09 10.40
C MET A 1 7.16 -21.53 10.62
N SER A 2 8.11 -21.77 9.72
CA SER A 2 9.46 -21.21 9.89
C SER A 2 9.42 -19.69 9.76
N ARG A 3 10.34 -18.98 10.43
CA ARG A 3 10.44 -17.51 10.35
C ARG A 3 10.58 -17.03 8.91
N LEU A 4 11.30 -17.78 8.08
CA LEU A 4 11.44 -17.53 6.65
C LEU A 4 10.09 -17.60 5.91
N MET A 5 9.28 -18.63 6.17
CA MET A 5 7.95 -18.73 5.56
C MET A 5 7.06 -17.55 5.97
N SER A 6 7.09 -17.15 7.24
CA SER A 6 6.32 -15.97 7.70
C SER A 6 6.76 -14.70 6.98
N LEU A 7 8.07 -14.48 6.78
CA LEU A 7 8.57 -13.30 6.04
C LEU A 7 8.11 -13.29 4.57
N VAL A 8 8.19 -14.44 3.89
CA VAL A 8 7.70 -14.58 2.51
C VAL A 8 6.20 -14.32 2.44
N THR A 9 5.42 -14.87 3.38
CA THR A 9 3.98 -14.65 3.46
C THR A 9 3.64 -13.19 3.73
N VAL A 10 4.35 -12.51 4.64
CA VAL A 10 4.19 -11.06 4.85
C VAL A 10 4.43 -10.31 3.55
N PHE A 11 5.55 -10.58 2.88
CA PHE A 11 5.89 -9.90 1.62
C PHE A 11 4.79 -10.09 0.58
N LEU A 12 4.37 -11.33 0.30
CA LEU A 12 3.37 -11.63 -0.71
C LEU A 12 2.00 -11.02 -0.38
N LEU A 13 1.54 -11.13 0.86
CA LEU A 13 0.24 -10.60 1.27
C LEU A 13 0.23 -9.07 1.30
N THR A 14 1.27 -8.43 1.82
CA THR A 14 1.38 -6.96 1.84
C THR A 14 1.48 -6.41 0.42
N PHE A 15 2.28 -7.07 -0.44
CA PHE A 15 2.43 -6.63 -1.82
C PHE A 15 1.14 -6.81 -2.61
N GLY A 16 0.50 -7.99 -2.50
CA GLY A 16 -0.79 -8.27 -3.14
C GLY A 16 -1.90 -7.34 -2.65
N SER A 17 -1.95 -7.09 -1.34
CA SER A 17 -2.86 -6.13 -0.72
C SER A 17 -2.68 -4.72 -1.29
N GLY A 18 -1.46 -4.17 -1.20
CA GLY A 18 -1.19 -2.82 -1.66
C GLY A 18 -1.40 -2.62 -3.16
N LEU A 19 -1.13 -3.65 -3.98
CA LEU A 19 -1.42 -3.59 -5.42
C LEU A 19 -2.92 -3.63 -5.74
N LEU A 20 -3.71 -4.41 -4.99
CA LEU A 20 -5.16 -4.39 -5.14
C LEU A 20 -5.71 -3.03 -4.74
N ASP A 21 -5.29 -2.48 -3.59
CA ASP A 21 -5.74 -1.17 -3.15
C ASP A 21 -5.30 -0.07 -4.11
N ALA A 22 -4.07 -0.12 -4.63
CA ALA A 22 -3.60 0.80 -5.67
C ALA A 22 -4.51 0.80 -6.89
N ARG A 23 -4.90 -0.39 -7.37
CA ARG A 23 -5.85 -0.53 -8.48
C ARG A 23 -7.24 -0.02 -8.13
N GLY A 24 -7.68 -0.25 -6.89
CA GLY A 24 -8.91 0.29 -6.32
C GLY A 24 -8.93 1.82 -6.36
N PHE A 25 -7.83 2.46 -5.95
CA PHE A 25 -7.67 3.92 -6.03
C PHE A 25 -7.74 4.44 -7.47
N VAL A 26 -7.08 3.78 -8.41
CA VAL A 26 -7.12 4.16 -9.84
C VAL A 26 -8.55 4.04 -10.40
N PHE A 27 -9.26 2.96 -10.09
CA PHE A 27 -10.66 2.81 -10.52
C PHE A 27 -11.58 3.84 -9.85
N ALA A 28 -11.42 4.08 -8.55
CA ALA A 28 -12.22 5.05 -7.82
C ALA A 28 -12.03 6.47 -8.37
N ALA A 29 -10.79 6.88 -8.68
CA ALA A 29 -10.48 8.17 -9.28
C ALA A 29 -11.12 8.34 -10.66
N ARG A 30 -11.30 7.24 -11.40
CA ARG A 30 -11.92 7.23 -12.74
C ARG A 30 -13.43 6.97 -12.71
N ALA A 31 -14.02 6.70 -11.56
CA ALA A 31 -15.43 6.32 -11.44
C ALA A 31 -16.41 7.48 -11.63
N TRP A 32 -15.94 8.72 -11.80
CA TRP A 32 -16.78 9.90 -11.95
C TRP A 32 -16.57 10.65 -13.27
N PRO A 33 -16.65 10.00 -14.45
CA PRO A 33 -16.55 10.72 -15.72
C PRO A 33 -17.67 11.77 -15.82
N ASP A 34 -17.28 13.01 -16.14
CA ASP A 34 -18.20 14.17 -16.24
C ASP A 34 -19.08 14.39 -14.99
N GLY A 35 -18.58 14.00 -13.81
CA GLY A 35 -19.30 14.12 -12.53
C GLY A 35 -20.41 13.10 -12.33
N LYS A 36 -20.55 12.10 -13.21
CA LYS A 36 -21.54 11.01 -13.08
C LYS A 36 -20.85 9.71 -12.69
N LEU A 37 -21.45 8.97 -11.77
CA LEU A 37 -20.90 7.69 -11.32
C LEU A 37 -20.97 6.63 -12.43
N ASP A 38 -19.81 6.15 -12.88
CA ASP A 38 -19.66 4.88 -13.58
C ASP A 38 -19.71 3.74 -12.55
N SER A 39 -20.84 3.05 -12.51
CA SER A 39 -21.09 1.96 -11.56
C SER A 39 -20.16 0.76 -11.76
N LYS A 40 -19.64 0.53 -12.97
CA LYS A 40 -18.70 -0.57 -13.23
C LYS A 40 -17.35 -0.27 -12.61
N LEU A 41 -16.85 0.95 -12.80
CA LEU A 41 -15.59 1.39 -12.18
C LEU A 41 -15.73 1.50 -10.66
N GLY A 42 -16.86 2.02 -10.16
CA GLY A 42 -17.16 2.05 -8.73
C GLY A 42 -17.19 0.66 -8.10
N ALA A 43 -17.89 -0.30 -8.72
CA ALA A 43 -17.92 -1.69 -8.24
C ALA A 43 -16.54 -2.36 -8.31
N ALA A 44 -15.79 -2.14 -9.39
CA ALA A 44 -14.43 -2.66 -9.53
C ALA A 44 -13.50 -2.10 -8.45
N ALA A 45 -13.61 -0.81 -8.11
CA ALA A 45 -12.86 -0.19 -7.03
C ALA A 45 -13.19 -0.84 -5.67
N LEU A 46 -14.48 -1.01 -5.36
CA LEU A 46 -14.93 -1.65 -4.13
C LEU A 46 -14.41 -3.08 -4.00
N LEU A 47 -14.49 -3.88 -5.06
CA LEU A 47 -13.97 -5.25 -5.08
C LEU A 47 -12.46 -5.28 -4.83
N CYS A 48 -11.72 -4.34 -5.43
CA CYS A 48 -10.28 -4.20 -5.19
C CYS A 48 -9.99 -3.89 -3.72
N PHE A 49 -10.70 -2.93 -3.10
CA PHE A 49 -10.51 -2.59 -1.69
C PHE A 49 -10.90 -3.71 -0.73
N ILE A 50 -12.00 -4.42 -1.00
CA ILE A 50 -12.39 -5.58 -0.19
C ILE A 50 -11.29 -6.65 -0.23
N GLY A 51 -10.78 -6.96 -1.43
CA GLY A 51 -9.69 -7.91 -1.59
C GLY A 51 -8.39 -7.44 -0.93
N GLY A 52 -8.00 -6.18 -1.18
CA GLY A 52 -6.78 -5.58 -0.65
C GLY A 52 -6.77 -5.51 0.87
N LEU A 53 -7.86 -5.03 1.49
CA LEU A 53 -8.02 -5.01 2.94
C LEU A 53 -8.04 -6.42 3.54
N SER A 54 -8.71 -7.37 2.90
CA SER A 54 -8.74 -8.77 3.37
C SER A 54 -7.32 -9.38 3.40
N LEU A 55 -6.52 -9.14 2.35
CA LEU A 55 -5.11 -9.57 2.31
C LEU A 55 -4.27 -8.84 3.36
N TYR A 56 -4.51 -7.54 3.60
CA TYR A 56 -3.79 -6.78 4.62
C TYR A 56 -4.04 -7.34 6.03
N ILE A 57 -5.30 -7.61 6.38
CA ILE A 57 -5.67 -8.21 7.67
C ILE A 57 -4.94 -9.53 7.89
N LEU A 58 -4.86 -10.37 6.85
CA LEU A 58 -4.07 -11.60 6.90
C LEU A 58 -2.57 -11.31 7.03
N ALA A 59 -2.04 -10.33 6.30
CA ALA A 59 -0.64 -9.93 6.38
C ALA A 59 -0.24 -9.51 7.80
N VAL A 60 -1.08 -8.71 8.46
CA VAL A 60 -0.86 -8.22 9.84
C VAL A 60 -0.65 -9.37 10.82
N ARG A 61 -1.41 -10.46 10.72
CA ARG A 61 -1.19 -11.67 11.54
C ARG A 61 0.23 -12.19 11.40
N PHE A 62 0.76 -12.28 10.18
CA PHE A 62 2.13 -12.76 9.95
C PHE A 62 3.19 -11.72 10.30
N MET A 63 2.90 -10.42 10.14
CA MET A 63 3.75 -9.32 10.60
C MET A 63 3.98 -9.39 12.12
N GLN A 64 2.92 -9.60 12.89
CA GLN A 64 3.00 -9.75 14.34
C GLN A 64 3.88 -10.95 14.74
N ASN A 65 3.77 -12.07 14.01
CA ASN A 65 4.60 -13.27 14.24
C ASN A 65 6.11 -13.04 14.00
N VAL A 66 6.49 -11.99 13.27
CA VAL A 66 7.91 -11.64 13.02
C VAL A 66 8.35 -10.40 13.81
N GLY A 67 7.56 -9.96 14.80
CA GLY A 67 7.86 -8.82 15.67
C GLY A 67 7.52 -7.45 15.08
N VAL A 68 6.66 -7.41 14.05
CA VAL A 68 6.10 -6.16 13.51
C VAL A 68 4.72 -5.97 14.12
N THR A 69 4.65 -5.35 15.30
CA THR A 69 3.41 -5.19 16.08
C THR A 69 2.84 -3.77 16.03
N GLY A 70 3.67 -2.76 15.76
CA GLY A 70 3.24 -1.37 15.72
C GLY A 70 2.33 -1.09 14.52
N VAL A 71 1.14 -0.53 14.77
CA VAL A 71 0.17 -0.14 13.74
C VAL A 71 0.79 0.79 12.70
N ALA A 72 1.56 1.79 13.15
CA ALA A 72 2.25 2.71 12.26
C ALA A 72 3.20 2.00 11.29
N LEU A 73 3.96 1.01 11.77
CA LEU A 73 4.88 0.22 10.96
C LEU A 73 4.15 -0.67 9.96
N GLN A 74 3.14 -1.40 10.42
CA GLN A 74 2.31 -2.28 9.57
C GLN A 74 1.67 -1.47 8.43
N SER A 75 1.05 -0.34 8.76
CA SER A 75 0.38 0.52 7.79
C SER A 75 1.37 1.18 6.83
N ALA A 76 2.53 1.63 7.31
CA ALA A 76 3.52 2.28 6.46
C ALA A 76 4.10 1.33 5.40
N MET A 77 4.33 0.05 5.74
CA MET A 77 4.74 -0.96 4.76
C MET A 77 3.70 -1.11 3.64
N TRP A 78 2.41 -1.15 3.99
CA TRP A 78 1.32 -1.19 3.02
C TRP A 78 1.22 0.10 2.20
N PHE A 79 1.28 1.29 2.84
CA PHE A 79 1.21 2.58 2.16
C PHE A 79 2.28 2.74 1.08
N ILE A 80 3.51 2.27 1.34
CA ILE A 80 4.61 2.32 0.36
C ILE A 80 4.23 1.51 -0.89
N VAL A 81 3.78 0.26 -0.72
CA VAL A 81 3.36 -0.59 -1.84
C VAL A 81 2.22 0.06 -2.61
N THR A 82 1.19 0.54 -1.91
CA THR A 82 0.02 1.16 -2.52
C THR A 82 0.40 2.43 -3.30
N ALA A 83 1.19 3.32 -2.71
CA ALA A 83 1.60 4.56 -3.36
C ALA A 83 2.45 4.30 -4.61
N VAL A 84 3.42 3.39 -4.54
CA VAL A 84 4.22 2.99 -5.70
C VAL A 84 3.35 2.32 -6.76
N GLY A 85 2.42 1.44 -6.34
CA GLY A 85 1.45 0.80 -7.23
C GLY A 85 0.60 1.81 -8.00
N ILE A 86 0.07 2.83 -7.32
CA ILE A 86 -0.70 3.91 -7.96
C ILE A 86 0.15 4.64 -8.98
N ALA A 87 1.37 5.05 -8.59
CA ALA A 87 2.24 5.83 -9.46
C ALA A 87 2.66 5.06 -10.73
N ILE A 88 2.81 3.73 -10.63
CA ILE A 88 3.05 2.84 -11.78
C ILE A 88 1.77 2.72 -12.63
N MET A 89 0.62 2.41 -12.03
CA MET A 89 -0.62 2.12 -12.76
C MET A 89 -1.21 3.36 -13.45
N ASP A 90 -1.02 4.54 -12.88
CA ASP A 90 -1.45 5.81 -13.47
C ASP A 90 -0.37 6.44 -14.36
N ASN A 91 0.78 5.77 -14.53
CA ASN A 91 1.96 6.26 -15.27
C ASN A 91 2.49 7.63 -14.81
N SER A 92 2.02 8.15 -13.67
CA SER A 92 2.38 9.47 -13.19
C SER A 92 3.86 9.56 -12.80
N ILE A 93 4.47 8.45 -12.38
CA ILE A 93 5.90 8.40 -12.03
C ILE A 93 6.81 8.81 -13.19
N LEU A 94 6.42 8.51 -14.44
CA LEU A 94 7.17 8.87 -15.64
C LEU A 94 7.09 10.38 -15.94
N GLN A 95 6.10 11.06 -15.37
CA GLN A 95 5.84 12.50 -15.56
C GLN A 95 6.36 13.35 -14.40
N TRP A 96 6.94 12.73 -13.36
CA TRP A 96 7.45 13.48 -12.21
C TRP A 96 8.67 14.30 -12.58
N SER A 97 8.60 15.60 -12.29
CA SER A 97 9.76 16.48 -12.28
C SER A 97 10.81 16.01 -11.25
N ARG A 98 12.07 16.43 -11.42
CA ARG A 98 13.15 16.11 -10.47
C ARG A 98 12.81 16.50 -9.03
N THR A 99 12.11 17.62 -8.85
CA THR A 99 11.64 18.07 -7.53
C THR A 99 10.62 17.10 -6.93
N GLN A 100 9.66 16.62 -7.71
CA GLN A 100 8.67 15.64 -7.23
C GLN A 100 9.30 14.30 -6.87
N GLN A 101 10.30 13.85 -7.66
CA GLN A 101 11.07 12.65 -7.32
C GLN A 101 11.84 12.81 -6.00
N PHE A 102 12.45 13.98 -5.77
CA PHE A 102 13.14 14.28 -4.51
C PHE A 102 12.17 14.29 -3.32
N VAL A 103 10.99 14.89 -3.48
CA VAL A 103 9.94 14.86 -2.44
C VAL A 103 9.50 13.43 -2.17
N GLY A 104 9.26 12.62 -3.21
CA GLY A 104 8.92 11.21 -3.07
C GLY A 104 9.99 10.43 -2.30
N LEU A 105 11.27 10.66 -2.61
CA LEU A 105 12.40 10.06 -1.89
C LEU A 105 12.45 10.52 -0.43
N ALA A 106 12.27 11.82 -0.16
CA ALA A 106 12.26 12.37 1.19
C ALA A 106 11.11 11.79 2.04
N VAL A 107 9.91 11.62 1.45
CA VAL A 107 8.77 10.95 2.11
C VAL A 107 9.10 9.49 2.41
N ALA A 108 9.69 8.76 1.46
CA ALA A 108 10.09 7.37 1.67
C ALA A 108 11.12 7.23 2.81
N ILE A 109 12.12 8.12 2.86
CA ILE A 109 13.11 8.18 3.94
C ILE A 109 12.43 8.54 5.27
N GLY A 110 11.57 9.56 5.30
CA GLY A 110 10.85 9.99 6.49
C GLY A 110 9.97 8.90 7.08
N LEU A 111 9.22 8.19 6.24
CA LEU A 111 8.42 7.03 6.67
C LEU A 111 9.33 5.90 7.18
N GLY A 112 10.42 5.58 6.47
CA GLY A 112 11.40 4.59 6.90
C GLY A 112 12.05 4.92 8.25
N TRP A 113 12.35 6.19 8.49
CA TRP A 113 12.86 6.68 9.77
C TRP A 113 11.84 6.51 10.89
N LEU A 114 10.59 6.98 10.69
CA LEU A 114 9.51 6.80 11.66
C LEU A 114 9.30 5.32 11.99
N ILE A 115 9.24 4.46 10.96
CA ILE A 115 9.19 3.00 11.10
C ILE A 115 10.30 2.48 12.02
N ALA A 116 11.55 2.90 11.79
CA ALA A 116 12.71 2.41 12.52
C ALA A 116 12.73 2.91 13.97
N THR A 117 12.29 4.14 14.23
CA THR A 117 12.33 4.75 15.56
C THR A 117 11.10 4.45 16.41
N THR A 118 9.94 4.17 15.81
CA THR A 118 8.73 3.82 16.59
C THR A 118 8.85 2.44 17.24
N ARG A 119 9.75 1.56 16.76
CA ARG A 119 10.15 0.33 17.47
C ARG A 119 10.93 0.59 18.75
N ALA A 120 11.60 1.75 18.88
CA ALA A 120 12.37 2.09 20.08
C ALA A 120 11.50 2.72 21.19
N ALA A 121 10.25 3.05 20.90
CA ALA A 121 9.34 3.74 21.81
C ALA A 121 8.24 2.84 22.41
N ALA A 122 8.21 1.54 22.07
CA ALA A 122 7.24 0.55 22.55
C ALA A 122 7.91 -0.58 23.32
#